data_AF-A0A9D5WDT1-F1
#
_entry.id   AF-A0A9D5WDT1-F1
#
_cell.length_a   1.000
_cell.length_b   1.000
_cell.length_c   1.000
_cell.angle_alpha   90.00
_cell.angle_beta   90.00
_cell.angle_gamma   90.00
#
_symmetry.space_group_name_H-M   'P 1'
#
loop_
_entity.id
_entity.type
_entity.pdbx_description
1 polymer ?
#
loop_
_entity_poly.entity_id
_entity_poly.type
_entity_poly.pdbx_seq_one_letter_code
_entity_poly.pdbx_strand_id
1 'polypeptide(L)'
;MVFPVLFAFVLITLELKKVDDLYKKFEVIEAIDDAGIVVLELRRHEKNVLIFNREKEHLRLFHDNIKSLKRKLRELDIDISATLGKETKEALTAVVNKYEEDFHLAIENINERSLLVEQIRPLGREIEHLLKNNELSFKLRRFEKNFIIYRDESDAKEVQIISERLINNQLQPDVATLVKQYRSTFNKIVDNFNKQDEILHEMRVNARKIEKIILDLSFRQRNYMNLLLKNGKIPFFVTFLALLVSTVFIGYLFSYGFLRTLDNMQRTLSKVKDSRFSYILVKDVTPELGPFIETYNQVIGSINYNVDRAEGLVERGDAKLQQIDTILKKINRILPAAEKFKHYRINPYKVKVNESGILRKVERVTRHTKLKINTRLRGIL
;
A
#
# COMPACT_ATOMS: atom_id res chain seq x y z
N MET A 1 -19.47 -16.28 13.19
CA MET A 1 -19.28 -14.85 12.87
C MET A 1 -17.83 -14.49 12.52
N VAL A 2 -16.81 -15.23 12.98
CA VAL A 2 -15.39 -14.87 12.78
C VAL A 2 -14.86 -15.16 11.37
N PHE A 3 -15.45 -16.14 10.66
CA PHE A 3 -14.92 -16.64 9.37
C PHE A 3 -14.85 -15.58 8.25
N PRO A 4 -15.87 -14.75 7.98
CA PRO A 4 -15.80 -13.75 6.90
C PRO A 4 -14.78 -12.63 7.18
N VAL A 5 -14.65 -12.24 8.44
CA VAL A 5 -13.68 -11.23 8.87
C VAL A 5 -12.25 -11.77 8.74
N LEU A 6 -12.02 -13.02 9.16
CA LEU A 6 -10.74 -13.70 8.94
C LEU A 6 -10.41 -13.85 7.45
N PHE A 7 -11.40 -14.21 6.64
CA PHE A 7 -11.21 -14.34 5.19
C PHE A 7 -10.83 -13.00 4.54
N ALA A 8 -11.53 -11.91 4.88
CA ALA A 8 -11.17 -10.58 4.42
C ALA A 8 -9.78 -10.14 4.90
N PHE A 9 -9.42 -10.45 6.15
CA PHE A 9 -8.10 -10.15 6.70
C PHE A 9 -6.98 -10.90 5.95
N VAL A 10 -7.19 -12.18 5.63
CA VAL A 10 -6.27 -12.98 4.81
C VAL A 10 -6.09 -12.35 3.43
N LEU A 11 -7.19 -11.95 2.77
CA LEU A 11 -7.14 -11.29 1.46
C LEU A 11 -6.37 -9.95 1.53
N ILE A 12 -6.64 -9.11 2.52
CA ILE A 12 -5.93 -7.84 2.71
C ILE A 12 -4.43 -8.07 2.90
N THR A 13 -4.06 -9.07 3.70
CA THR A 13 -2.63 -9.38 3.95
C THR A 13 -1.93 -9.87 2.68
N LEU A 14 -2.62 -10.65 1.84
CA LEU A 14 -2.10 -11.07 0.54
C LEU A 14 -1.94 -9.87 -0.43
N GLU A 15 -2.87 -8.91 -0.41
CA GLU A 15 -2.76 -7.70 -1.22
C GLU A 15 -1.63 -6.77 -0.72
N LEU A 16 -1.44 -6.63 0.59
CA LEU A 16 -0.33 -5.82 1.14
C LEU A 16 1.05 -6.34 0.69
N LYS A 17 1.25 -7.67 0.67
CA LYS A 17 2.50 -8.24 0.14
C LYS A 17 2.73 -7.88 -1.33
N LYS A 18 1.68 -7.82 -2.16
CA LYS A 18 1.81 -7.39 -3.56
C LYS A 18 2.19 -5.91 -3.69
N VAL A 19 1.79 -5.07 -2.74
CA VAL A 19 2.19 -3.66 -2.70
C VAL A 19 3.68 -3.53 -2.40
N ASP A 20 4.20 -4.32 -1.46
CA ASP A 20 5.65 -4.36 -1.17
C ASP A 20 6.45 -4.81 -2.41
N ASP A 21 5.96 -5.82 -3.12
CA ASP A 21 6.56 -6.27 -4.38
C ASP A 21 6.53 -5.15 -5.45
N LEU A 22 5.43 -4.40 -5.56
CA LEU A 22 5.33 -3.24 -6.45
C LEU A 22 6.38 -2.17 -6.10
N TYR A 23 6.53 -1.86 -4.81
CA TYR A 23 7.48 -0.83 -4.35
C TYR A 23 8.93 -1.21 -4.70
N LYS A 24 9.33 -2.45 -4.42
CA LYS A 24 10.66 -2.95 -4.82
C LYS A 24 10.88 -2.87 -6.33
N LYS A 25 9.85 -3.12 -7.14
CA LYS A 25 9.96 -3.01 -8.60
C LYS A 25 10.07 -1.55 -9.08
N PHE A 26 9.44 -0.60 -8.39
CA PHE A 26 9.65 0.82 -8.68
C PHE A 26 11.10 1.23 -8.43
N GLU A 27 11.71 0.81 -7.32
CA GLU A 27 13.13 1.08 -7.02
C GLU A 27 14.05 0.52 -8.11
N VAL A 28 13.76 -0.68 -8.64
CA VAL A 28 14.51 -1.26 -9.75
C VAL A 28 14.38 -0.43 -11.03
N ILE A 29 13.17 0.03 -11.36
CA ILE A 29 12.94 0.88 -12.55
C ILE A 29 13.71 2.19 -12.42
N GLU A 30 13.65 2.83 -11.25
CA GLU A 30 14.38 4.07 -10.96
C GLU A 30 15.89 3.85 -11.09
N ALA A 31 16.43 2.76 -10.54
CA ALA A 31 17.84 2.42 -10.65
C ALA A 31 18.28 2.15 -12.11
N ILE A 32 17.42 1.56 -12.93
CA ILE A 32 17.68 1.37 -14.38
C ILE A 32 17.68 2.72 -15.12
N ASP A 33 16.70 3.58 -14.84
CA ASP A 33 16.59 4.89 -15.48
C ASP A 33 17.77 5.79 -15.09
N ASP A 34 18.17 5.76 -13.83
CA ASP A 34 19.39 6.38 -13.30
C ASP A 34 20.64 5.90 -14.04
N ALA A 35 20.78 4.59 -14.26
CA ALA A 35 21.89 4.05 -15.04
C ALA A 35 21.86 4.59 -16.48
N GLY A 36 20.67 4.75 -17.07
CA GLY A 36 20.47 5.41 -18.35
C GLY A 36 20.97 6.85 -18.38
N ILE A 37 20.67 7.64 -17.34
CA ILE A 37 21.16 9.01 -17.19
C ILE A 37 22.70 9.03 -17.11
N VAL A 38 23.30 8.17 -16.28
CA VAL A 38 24.75 8.07 -16.15
C VAL A 38 25.42 7.72 -17.49
N VAL A 39 24.81 6.86 -18.31
CA VAL A 39 25.30 6.55 -19.67
C VAL A 39 25.28 7.78 -20.57
N LEU A 40 24.25 8.62 -20.51
CA LEU A 40 24.20 9.85 -21.29
C LEU A 40 25.30 10.83 -20.87
N GLU A 41 25.54 10.98 -19.57
CA GLU A 41 26.62 11.82 -19.05
C GLU A 41 28.01 11.28 -19.41
N LEU A 42 28.21 9.96 -19.30
CA LEU A 42 29.41 9.27 -19.75
C LEU A 42 29.72 9.60 -21.23
N ARG A 43 28.72 9.49 -22.11
CA ARG A 43 28.86 9.84 -23.53
C ARG A 43 29.12 11.33 -23.76
N ARG A 44 28.59 12.21 -22.91
CA ARG A 44 28.89 13.65 -22.96
C ARG A 44 30.36 13.90 -22.64
N HIS A 45 30.89 13.30 -21.58
CA HIS A 45 32.29 13.45 -21.20
C HIS A 45 33.24 12.77 -22.19
N GLU A 46 32.87 11.60 -22.73
CA GLU A 46 33.57 10.95 -23.85
C GLU A 46 33.82 11.94 -24.99
N LYS A 47 32.74 12.55 -25.51
CA LYS A 47 32.82 13.53 -26.61
C LYS A 47 33.71 14.71 -26.24
N ASN A 48 33.57 15.24 -25.04
CA ASN A 48 34.38 16.38 -24.60
C ASN A 48 35.87 16.01 -24.53
N VAL A 49 36.23 14.82 -24.05
CA VAL A 49 37.64 14.37 -24.02
C VAL A 49 38.20 14.24 -25.43
N LEU A 50 37.41 13.70 -26.36
CA LEU A 50 37.82 13.50 -27.76
C LEU A 50 37.94 14.81 -28.54
N ILE A 51 37.13 15.84 -28.21
CA ILE A 51 37.16 17.15 -28.88
C ILE A 51 38.23 18.06 -28.30
N PHE A 52 38.27 18.20 -26.97
CA PHE A 52 39.13 19.18 -26.30
C PHE A 52 40.52 18.64 -25.94
N ASN A 53 40.92 17.51 -26.54
CA ASN A 53 42.24 16.91 -26.39
C ASN A 53 42.72 16.85 -24.94
N ARG A 54 41.99 16.10 -24.11
CA ARG A 54 42.42 15.68 -22.76
C ARG A 54 42.41 16.78 -21.69
N GLU A 55 41.37 17.60 -21.63
CA GLU A 55 41.10 18.32 -20.38
C GLU A 55 41.00 17.29 -19.24
N LYS A 56 41.95 17.38 -18.28
CA LYS A 56 42.09 16.42 -17.17
C LYS A 56 40.79 16.26 -16.40
N GLU A 57 39.99 17.32 -16.33
CA GLU A 57 38.69 17.33 -15.70
C GLU A 57 37.70 16.39 -16.40
N HIS A 58 37.57 16.46 -17.72
CA HIS A 58 36.65 15.60 -18.47
C HIS A 58 37.08 14.12 -18.44
N LEU A 59 38.38 13.85 -18.41
CA LEU A 59 38.88 12.49 -18.22
C LEU A 59 38.51 11.94 -16.83
N ARG A 60 38.66 12.76 -15.78
CA ARG A 60 38.23 12.40 -14.43
C ARG A 60 36.73 12.13 -14.37
N LEU A 61 35.91 13.02 -14.93
CA LEU A 61 34.45 12.87 -14.97
C LEU A 61 34.01 11.62 -15.73
N PHE A 62 34.69 11.27 -16.83
CA PHE A 62 34.45 10.00 -17.51
C PHE A 62 34.71 8.79 -16.59
N HIS A 63 35.85 8.77 -15.90
CA HIS A 63 36.19 7.68 -14.97
C HIS A 63 35.25 7.61 -13.75
N ASP A 64 34.81 8.76 -13.24
CA ASP A 64 33.83 8.80 -12.15
C ASP A 64 32.49 8.23 -12.60
N ASN A 65 32.04 8.57 -13.82
CA ASN A 65 30.78 8.09 -14.37
C ASN A 65 30.81 6.60 -14.75
N ILE A 66 31.90 6.09 -15.33
CA ILE A 66 32.00 4.65 -15.61
C ILE A 66 32.02 3.84 -14.31
N LYS A 67 32.70 4.33 -13.27
CA LYS A 67 32.71 3.72 -11.94
C LYS A 67 31.33 3.75 -11.29
N SER A 68 30.63 4.89 -11.41
CA SER A 68 29.25 5.05 -10.92
C SER A 68 28.30 4.08 -11.63
N LEU A 69 28.40 3.97 -12.96
CA LEU A 69 27.62 3.03 -13.77
C LEU A 69 27.89 1.59 -13.31
N LYS A 70 29.15 1.16 -13.23
CA LYS A 70 29.50 -0.19 -12.75
C LYS A 70 28.97 -0.46 -11.34
N ARG A 71 28.98 0.53 -10.45
CA ARG A 71 28.39 0.39 -9.11
C ARG A 71 26.88 0.20 -9.19
N LYS A 72 26.16 1.06 -9.92
CA LYS A 72 24.70 0.94 -10.10
C LYS A 72 24.33 -0.42 -10.71
N LEU A 73 25.10 -0.91 -11.69
CA LEU A 73 24.90 -2.24 -12.28
C LEU A 73 25.13 -3.39 -11.28
N ARG A 74 26.01 -3.22 -10.29
CA ARG A 74 26.19 -4.18 -9.19
C ARG A 74 25.10 -4.06 -8.12
N GLU A 75 24.57 -2.88 -7.85
CA GLU A 75 23.46 -2.71 -6.90
C GLU A 75 22.19 -3.35 -7.45
N LEU A 76 21.96 -3.18 -8.76
CA LEU A 76 20.92 -3.88 -9.49
C LEU A 76 21.02 -5.42 -9.37
N ASP A 77 22.19 -5.99 -9.07
CA ASP A 77 22.43 -7.44 -8.95
C ASP A 77 21.51 -8.14 -7.93
N ILE A 78 21.14 -7.43 -6.85
CA ILE A 78 20.31 -8.00 -5.79
C ILE A 78 18.86 -8.20 -6.29
N ASP A 79 18.36 -7.30 -7.13
CA ASP A 79 16.95 -7.25 -7.51
C ASP A 79 16.67 -7.70 -8.97
N ILE A 80 17.64 -7.53 -9.86
CA ILE A 80 17.58 -7.90 -11.29
C ILE A 80 17.83 -9.39 -11.49
N SER A 81 18.73 -10.02 -10.72
CA SER A 81 19.09 -11.44 -10.89
C SER A 81 17.90 -12.37 -10.69
N ALA A 82 16.92 -11.98 -9.87
CA ALA A 82 15.67 -12.72 -9.68
C ALA A 82 14.67 -12.55 -10.85
N THR A 83 14.82 -11.53 -11.69
CA THR A 83 13.77 -11.08 -12.63
C THR A 83 14.18 -11.12 -14.11
N LEU A 84 15.45 -10.89 -14.42
CA LEU A 84 15.93 -10.58 -15.79
C LEU A 84 16.90 -11.61 -16.38
N GLY A 85 17.27 -12.61 -15.58
CA GLY A 85 18.24 -13.63 -15.96
C GLY A 85 19.67 -13.11 -15.85
N LYS A 86 20.54 -13.97 -15.32
CA LYS A 86 21.98 -13.72 -15.11
C LYS A 86 22.69 -13.29 -16.42
N GLU A 87 22.24 -13.82 -17.55
CA GLU A 87 22.80 -13.57 -18.88
C GLU A 87 22.74 -12.10 -19.32
N THR A 88 21.59 -11.42 -19.13
CA THR A 88 21.42 -10.02 -19.54
C THR A 88 22.37 -9.10 -18.78
N LYS A 89 22.59 -9.39 -17.49
CA LYS A 89 23.52 -8.65 -16.63
C LYS A 89 24.98 -8.87 -17.05
N GLU A 90 25.36 -10.12 -17.27
CA GLU A 90 26.71 -10.46 -17.73
C GLU A 90 27.01 -9.80 -19.07
N ALA A 91 26.05 -9.82 -20.00
CA ALA A 91 26.15 -9.12 -21.27
C ALA A 91 26.32 -7.61 -21.09
N LEU A 92 25.51 -6.96 -20.25
CA LEU A 92 25.62 -5.52 -19.99
C LEU A 92 26.98 -5.16 -19.37
N THR A 93 27.41 -5.93 -18.38
CA THR A 93 28.70 -5.71 -17.69
C THR A 93 29.88 -5.89 -18.66
N ALA A 94 29.84 -6.92 -19.49
CA ALA A 94 30.86 -7.18 -20.50
C ALA A 94 30.95 -6.03 -21.52
N VAL A 95 29.81 -5.52 -22.01
CA VAL A 95 29.79 -4.39 -22.95
C VAL A 95 30.28 -3.10 -22.30
N VAL A 96 29.94 -2.84 -21.04
CA VAL A 96 30.44 -1.66 -20.29
C VAL A 96 31.95 -1.72 -20.09
N ASN A 97 32.49 -2.89 -19.73
CA ASN A 97 33.94 -3.08 -19.60
C ASN A 97 34.62 -2.88 -20.96
N LYS A 98 34.08 -3.47 -22.02
CA LYS A 98 34.63 -3.33 -23.37
C LYS A 98 34.64 -1.87 -23.84
N TYR A 99 33.57 -1.13 -23.56
CA TYR A 99 33.49 0.30 -23.87
C TYR A 99 34.55 1.12 -23.10
N GLU A 100 34.82 0.81 -21.83
CA GLU A 100 35.89 1.45 -21.06
C GLU A 100 37.28 1.12 -21.62
N GLU A 101 37.53 -0.14 -21.98
CA GLU A 101 38.78 -0.56 -22.64
C GLU A 101 39.00 0.19 -23.96
N ASP A 102 37.96 0.25 -24.80
CA ASP A 102 38.03 0.95 -26.09
C ASP A 102 38.29 2.46 -25.88
N PHE A 103 37.71 3.06 -24.84
CA PHE A 103 38.01 4.46 -24.47
C PHE A 103 39.48 4.63 -24.08
N HIS A 104 40.05 3.73 -23.26
CA HIS A 104 41.47 3.78 -22.91
C HIS A 104 42.37 3.68 -24.14
N LEU A 105 42.07 2.76 -25.06
CA LEU A 105 42.78 2.63 -26.32
C LEU A 105 42.69 3.89 -27.18
N ALA A 106 41.53 4.57 -27.19
CA ALA A 106 41.38 5.85 -27.89
C ALA A 106 42.29 6.92 -27.29
N ILE A 107 42.40 7.00 -25.96
CA ILE A 107 43.30 7.96 -25.29
C ILE A 107 44.77 7.65 -25.62
N GLU A 108 45.16 6.38 -25.56
CA GLU A 108 46.51 5.93 -25.94
C GLU A 108 46.85 6.28 -27.39
N ASN A 109 45.94 6.04 -28.33
CA ASN A 109 46.15 6.41 -29.73
C ASN A 109 46.29 7.93 -29.91
N ILE A 110 45.49 8.75 -29.20
CA ILE A 110 45.65 10.21 -29.23
C ILE A 110 47.03 10.59 -28.65
N ASN A 111 47.49 9.95 -27.57
CA ASN A 111 48.83 10.17 -26.98
C ASN A 111 49.93 9.88 -27.99
N GLU A 112 49.88 8.70 -28.62
CA GLU A 112 50.82 8.30 -29.66
C GLU A 112 50.82 9.27 -30.85
N ARG A 113 49.64 9.69 -31.32
CA ARG A 113 49.53 10.68 -32.40
C ARG A 113 50.25 11.97 -32.07
N SER A 114 50.08 12.47 -30.84
CA SER A 114 50.75 13.69 -30.39
C SER A 114 52.27 13.52 -30.45
N LEU A 115 52.79 12.36 -30.03
CA LEU A 115 54.23 12.08 -30.09
C LEU A 115 54.73 11.99 -31.54
N LEU A 116 54.00 11.31 -32.42
CA LEU A 116 54.35 11.21 -33.84
C LEU A 116 54.34 12.58 -34.53
N VAL A 117 53.39 13.46 -34.18
CA VAL A 117 53.34 14.84 -34.68
C VAL A 117 54.53 15.66 -34.16
N GLU A 118 54.96 15.49 -32.92
CA GLU A 118 56.18 16.15 -32.43
C GLU A 118 57.44 15.58 -33.09
N GLN A 119 57.47 14.30 -33.46
CA GLN A 119 58.60 13.66 -34.15
C GLN A 119 58.71 14.07 -35.63
N ILE A 120 57.59 14.21 -36.35
CA ILE A 120 57.63 14.54 -37.79
C ILE A 120 58.00 16.00 -38.05
N ARG A 121 57.69 16.90 -37.10
CA ARG A 121 57.98 18.34 -37.21
C ARG A 121 59.46 18.67 -37.44
N PRO A 122 60.43 18.20 -36.62
CA PRO A 122 61.84 18.47 -36.86
C PRO A 122 62.32 17.86 -38.18
N LEU A 123 61.89 16.64 -38.52
CA LEU A 123 62.22 16.00 -39.81
C LEU A 123 61.77 16.88 -40.99
N GLY A 124 60.53 17.39 -40.93
CA GLY A 124 59.99 18.28 -41.94
C GLY A 124 60.79 19.59 -42.09
N ARG A 125 61.19 20.21 -40.98
CA ARG A 125 62.01 21.44 -40.98
C ARG A 125 63.41 21.21 -41.53
N GLU A 126 64.01 20.07 -41.21
CA GLU A 126 65.35 19.72 -41.69
C GLU A 126 65.32 19.42 -43.20
N ILE A 127 64.28 18.76 -43.70
CA ILE A 127 64.03 18.60 -45.15
C ILE A 127 63.88 19.96 -45.84
N GLU A 128 63.10 20.89 -45.26
CA GLU A 128 62.97 22.27 -45.78
C GLU A 128 64.31 22.99 -45.85
N HIS A 129 65.18 22.83 -44.84
CA HIS A 129 66.48 23.49 -44.79
C HIS A 129 67.50 22.91 -45.78
N LEU A 130 67.54 21.58 -45.93
CA LEU A 130 68.51 20.90 -46.81
C LEU A 130 68.14 21.03 -48.31
N LEU A 131 66.86 21.16 -48.63
CA LEU A 131 66.38 21.29 -50.00
C LEU A 131 66.40 22.75 -50.46
N LYS A 132 67.42 23.14 -51.22
CA LYS A 132 67.50 24.48 -51.87
C LYS A 132 66.26 24.82 -52.72
N ASN A 133 65.57 23.81 -53.27
CA ASN A 133 64.30 23.98 -53.95
C ASN A 133 63.13 23.86 -52.96
N ASN A 134 62.75 25.00 -52.42
CA ASN A 134 61.72 25.15 -51.41
C ASN A 134 60.31 24.71 -51.86
N GLU A 135 60.03 24.58 -53.17
CA GLU A 135 58.66 24.34 -53.63
C GLU A 135 58.13 22.95 -53.23
N LEU A 136 58.94 21.90 -53.44
CA LEU A 136 58.53 20.53 -53.12
C LEU A 136 58.48 20.28 -51.62
N SER A 137 59.42 20.82 -50.84
CA SER A 137 59.41 20.71 -49.39
C SER A 137 58.21 21.44 -48.78
N PHE A 138 57.87 22.63 -49.27
CA PHE A 138 56.67 23.35 -48.83
C PHE A 138 55.37 22.63 -49.22
N LYS A 139 55.29 22.05 -50.43
CA LYS A 139 54.14 21.23 -50.84
C LYS A 139 53.99 20.01 -49.93
N LEU A 140 55.08 19.29 -49.67
CA LEU A 140 55.10 18.14 -48.77
C LEU A 140 54.53 18.49 -47.38
N ARG A 141 54.98 19.62 -46.82
CA ARG A 141 54.56 20.08 -45.48
C ARG A 141 53.15 20.66 -45.45
N ARG A 142 52.70 21.25 -46.55
CA ARG A 142 51.30 21.67 -46.73
C ARG A 142 50.38 20.45 -46.72
N PHE A 143 50.66 19.44 -47.52
CA PHE A 143 49.85 18.22 -47.58
C PHE A 143 49.88 17.43 -46.26
N GLU A 144 51.03 17.37 -45.57
CA GLU A 144 51.09 16.80 -44.21
C GLU A 144 50.12 17.52 -43.27
N LYS A 145 50.20 18.85 -43.18
CA LYS A 145 49.35 19.63 -42.29
C LYS A 145 47.87 19.50 -42.66
N ASN A 146 47.56 19.53 -43.96
CA ASN A 146 46.20 19.34 -44.42
C ASN A 146 45.67 17.96 -44.02
N PHE A 147 46.46 16.90 -44.19
CA PHE A 147 46.07 15.57 -43.73
C PHE A 147 45.86 15.52 -42.21
N ILE A 148 46.76 16.10 -41.42
CA ILE A 148 46.62 16.11 -39.95
C ILE A 148 45.35 16.84 -39.50
N ILE A 149 44.93 17.90 -40.21
CA ILE A 149 43.76 18.72 -39.86
C ILE A 149 42.47 18.13 -40.41
N TYR A 150 42.44 17.80 -41.70
CA TYR A 150 41.24 17.44 -42.46
C TYR A 150 41.10 15.94 -42.72
N ARG A 151 42.19 15.17 -42.58
CA ARG A 151 42.23 13.71 -42.75
C ARG A 151 41.85 13.23 -44.15
N ASP A 152 42.16 14.03 -45.18
CA ASP A 152 41.87 13.68 -46.57
C ASP A 152 42.92 12.69 -47.12
N GLU A 153 42.47 11.52 -47.56
CA GLU A 153 43.35 10.50 -48.16
C GLU A 153 44.12 11.00 -49.38
N SER A 154 43.59 11.98 -50.11
CA SER A 154 44.28 12.59 -51.25
C SER A 154 45.56 13.32 -50.82
N ASP A 155 45.50 14.06 -49.69
CA ASP A 155 46.68 14.71 -49.11
C ASP A 155 47.72 13.66 -48.66
N ALA A 156 47.27 12.55 -48.06
CA ALA A 156 48.18 11.47 -47.68
C ALA A 156 48.89 10.84 -48.89
N LYS A 157 48.17 10.63 -50.00
CA LYS A 157 48.72 10.15 -51.28
C LYS A 157 49.73 11.13 -51.85
N GLU A 158 49.44 12.43 -51.82
CA GLU A 158 50.38 13.47 -52.28
C GLU A 158 51.67 13.48 -51.45
N VAL A 159 51.58 13.29 -50.12
CA VAL A 159 52.77 13.15 -49.28
C VAL A 159 53.62 11.94 -49.71
N GLN A 160 53.01 10.80 -50.05
CA GLN A 160 53.75 9.64 -50.59
C GLN A 160 54.44 9.97 -51.90
N ILE A 161 53.70 10.55 -52.86
CA ILE A 161 54.20 10.87 -54.21
C ILE A 161 55.38 11.85 -54.13
N ILE A 162 55.25 12.92 -53.34
CA ILE A 162 56.31 13.92 -53.19
C ILE A 162 57.52 13.30 -52.48
N SER A 163 57.30 12.50 -51.43
CA SER A 163 58.40 11.81 -50.73
C SER A 163 59.17 10.89 -51.67
N GLU A 164 58.48 10.12 -52.52
CA GLU A 164 59.11 9.25 -53.52
C GLU A 164 59.92 10.03 -54.56
N ARG A 165 59.36 11.14 -55.07
CA ARG A 165 60.09 12.03 -55.99
C ARG A 165 61.36 12.59 -55.35
N LEU A 166 61.29 12.99 -54.08
CA LEU A 166 62.45 13.49 -53.34
C LEU A 166 63.50 12.38 -53.09
N ILE A 167 63.07 11.14 -52.86
CA ILE A 167 64.00 10.00 -52.72
C ILE A 167 64.67 9.67 -54.07
N ASN A 168 63.92 9.70 -55.18
CA ASN A 168 64.37 9.23 -56.48
C ASN A 168 65.19 10.27 -57.28
N ASN A 169 64.99 11.57 -57.04
CA ASN A 169 65.65 12.66 -57.78
C ASN A 169 67.14 12.87 -57.41
N GLN A 170 67.84 11.85 -56.92
CA GLN A 170 69.28 11.88 -56.60
C GLN A 170 69.69 13.04 -55.67
N LEU A 171 68.83 13.35 -54.69
CA LEU A 171 69.21 14.21 -53.59
C LEU A 171 70.35 13.55 -52.78
N GLN A 172 71.19 14.36 -52.13
CA GLN A 172 72.30 13.88 -51.29
C GLN A 172 71.84 12.70 -50.41
N PRO A 173 72.65 11.65 -50.22
CA PRO A 173 72.25 10.44 -49.49
C PRO A 173 71.59 10.71 -48.13
N ASP A 174 72.05 11.77 -47.45
CA ASP A 174 71.54 12.21 -46.15
C ASP A 174 70.08 12.70 -46.24
N VAL A 175 69.74 13.47 -47.29
CA VAL A 175 68.38 13.96 -47.55
C VAL A 175 67.43 12.81 -47.87
N ALA A 176 67.87 11.87 -48.71
CA ALA A 176 67.06 10.70 -49.05
C ALA A 176 66.74 9.84 -47.81
N THR A 177 67.71 9.71 -46.90
CA THR A 177 67.52 9.01 -45.61
C THR A 177 66.52 9.73 -44.71
N LEU A 178 66.64 11.06 -44.61
CA LEU A 178 65.74 11.90 -43.83
C LEU A 178 64.30 11.85 -44.36
N VAL A 179 64.11 11.92 -45.68
CA VAL A 179 62.78 11.81 -46.33
C VAL A 179 62.17 10.42 -46.10
N LYS A 180 62.96 9.35 -46.10
CA LYS A 180 62.47 8.00 -45.75
C LYS A 180 61.97 7.93 -44.31
N GLN A 181 62.70 8.53 -43.36
CA GLN A 181 62.28 8.60 -41.95
C GLN A 181 61.01 9.44 -41.77
N TYR A 182 60.94 10.59 -42.45
CA TYR A 182 59.75 11.44 -42.50
C TYR A 182 58.53 10.66 -43.04
N ARG A 183 58.68 10.01 -44.19
CA ARG A 183 57.64 9.20 -44.82
C ARG A 183 57.17 8.07 -43.91
N SER A 184 58.09 7.37 -43.25
CA SER A 184 57.76 6.31 -42.29
C SER A 184 56.97 6.86 -41.10
N THR A 185 57.39 8.00 -40.54
CA THR A 185 56.68 8.66 -39.43
C THR A 185 55.30 9.13 -39.85
N PHE A 186 55.18 9.69 -41.06
CA PHE A 186 53.89 10.09 -41.63
C PHE A 186 52.95 8.89 -41.81
N ASN A 187 53.45 7.76 -42.32
CA ASN A 187 52.64 6.55 -42.46
C ASN A 187 52.11 6.07 -41.11
N LYS A 188 52.93 6.11 -40.06
CA LYS A 188 52.46 5.81 -38.70
C LYS A 188 51.36 6.76 -38.23
N ILE A 189 51.41 8.04 -38.61
CA ILE A 189 50.33 9.00 -38.33
C ILE A 189 49.05 8.59 -39.06
N VAL A 190 49.14 8.24 -40.35
CA VAL A 190 48.01 7.75 -41.16
C VAL A 190 47.40 6.50 -40.53
N ASP A 191 48.22 5.50 -40.22
CA ASP A 191 47.78 4.24 -39.60
C ASP A 191 47.14 4.48 -38.23
N ASN A 192 47.71 5.38 -37.42
CA ASN A 192 47.14 5.76 -36.12
C ASN A 192 45.76 6.40 -36.28
N PHE A 193 45.53 7.24 -37.30
CA PHE A 193 44.21 7.79 -37.60
C PHE A 193 43.20 6.71 -38.02
N ASN A 194 43.60 5.74 -38.85
CA ASN A 194 42.73 4.64 -39.25
C ASN A 194 42.33 3.79 -38.04
N LYS A 195 43.32 3.42 -37.21
CA LYS A 195 43.09 2.70 -35.95
C LYS A 195 42.19 3.50 -34.99
N GLN A 196 42.35 4.83 -34.93
CA GLN A 196 41.47 5.69 -34.14
C GLN A 196 40.02 5.60 -34.62
N ASP A 197 39.77 5.60 -35.93
CA ASP A 197 38.40 5.50 -36.45
C ASP A 197 37.75 4.15 -36.14
N GLU A 198 38.52 3.07 -36.22
CA GLU A 198 38.06 1.72 -35.82
C GLU A 198 37.68 1.68 -34.34
N ILE A 199 38.55 2.19 -33.46
CA ILE A 199 38.26 2.26 -32.01
C ILE A 199 37.01 3.11 -31.76
N LEU A 200 36.90 4.29 -32.39
CA LEU A 200 35.74 5.15 -32.24
C LEU A 200 34.45 4.50 -32.78
N HIS A 201 34.55 3.68 -33.81
CA HIS A 201 33.43 2.90 -34.31
C HIS A 201 32.98 1.86 -33.28
N GLU A 202 33.90 1.06 -32.75
CA GLU A 202 33.61 0.05 -31.72
C GLU A 202 33.03 0.67 -30.45
N MET A 203 33.60 1.80 -29.99
CA MET A 203 33.05 2.57 -28.87
C MET A 203 31.59 2.97 -29.11
N ARG A 204 31.26 3.48 -30.31
CA ARG A 204 29.87 3.85 -30.66
C ARG A 204 28.94 2.64 -30.70
N VAL A 205 29.42 1.51 -31.21
CA VAL A 205 28.67 0.25 -31.23
C VAL A 205 28.39 -0.21 -29.81
N ASN A 206 29.40 -0.22 -28.93
CA ASN A 206 29.26 -0.64 -27.54
C ASN A 206 28.38 0.32 -26.72
N ALA A 207 28.52 1.65 -26.92
CA ALA A 207 27.62 2.64 -26.31
C ALA A 207 26.15 2.40 -26.69
N ARG A 208 25.86 2.16 -27.97
CA ARG A 208 24.50 1.85 -28.44
C ARG A 208 23.98 0.53 -27.88
N LYS A 209 24.84 -0.49 -27.73
CA LYS A 209 24.47 -1.76 -27.10
C LYS A 209 24.09 -1.54 -25.63
N ILE A 210 24.87 -0.75 -24.88
CA ILE A 210 24.57 -0.39 -23.49
C ILE A 210 23.20 0.31 -23.40
N GLU A 211 22.98 1.34 -24.22
CA GLU A 211 21.70 2.07 -24.27
C GLU A 211 20.54 1.15 -24.60
N LYS A 212 20.69 0.29 -25.62
CA LYS A 212 19.64 -0.65 -26.02
C LYS A 212 19.28 -1.62 -24.90
N ILE A 213 20.29 -2.17 -24.21
CA ILE A 213 20.04 -3.09 -23.09
C ILE A 213 19.31 -2.35 -21.97
N ILE A 214 19.79 -1.18 -21.54
CA ILE A 214 19.15 -0.40 -20.47
C ILE A 214 17.70 -0.02 -20.83
N LEU A 215 17.44 0.39 -22.06
CA LEU A 215 16.09 0.73 -22.53
C LEU A 215 15.16 -0.49 -22.56
N ASP A 216 15.64 -1.63 -23.05
CA ASP A 216 14.88 -2.89 -23.04
C ASP A 216 14.58 -3.35 -21.61
N LEU A 217 15.56 -3.20 -20.70
CA LEU A 217 15.38 -3.46 -19.27
C LEU A 217 14.27 -2.57 -18.68
N SER A 218 14.34 -1.26 -18.90
CA SER A 218 13.32 -0.30 -18.40
C SER A 218 11.95 -0.63 -18.96
N PHE A 219 11.84 -0.91 -20.27
CA PHE A 219 10.59 -1.28 -20.92
C PHE A 219 9.99 -2.57 -20.37
N ARG A 220 10.79 -3.62 -20.21
CA ARG A 220 10.34 -4.91 -19.65
C ARG A 220 9.84 -4.75 -18.22
N GLN A 221 10.57 -4.02 -17.37
CA GLN A 221 10.16 -3.80 -15.98
C GLN A 221 8.88 -2.96 -15.88
N ARG A 222 8.76 -1.89 -16.67
CA ARG A 222 7.54 -1.08 -16.74
C ARG A 222 6.33 -1.89 -17.24
N ASN A 223 6.51 -2.75 -18.24
CA ASN A 223 5.44 -3.64 -18.71
C ASN A 223 5.02 -4.66 -17.66
N TYR A 224 5.99 -5.25 -16.97
CA TYR A 224 5.72 -6.17 -15.86
C TYR A 224 4.95 -5.46 -14.74
N MET A 225 5.35 -4.25 -14.36
CA MET A 225 4.63 -3.42 -13.40
C MET A 225 3.21 -3.08 -13.87
N ASN A 226 3.03 -2.74 -15.14
CA ASN A 226 1.70 -2.50 -15.71
C ASN A 226 0.82 -3.76 -15.64
N LEU A 227 1.39 -4.95 -15.85
CA LEU A 227 0.69 -6.22 -15.68
C LEU A 227 0.32 -6.48 -14.22
N LEU A 228 1.23 -6.25 -13.27
CA LEU A 228 0.95 -6.37 -11.84
C LEU A 228 -0.17 -5.41 -11.41
N LEU A 229 -0.10 -4.14 -11.82
CA LEU A 229 -1.13 -3.13 -11.53
C LEU A 229 -2.48 -3.51 -12.15
N LYS A 230 -2.50 -4.02 -13.39
CA LYS A 230 -3.73 -4.48 -14.05
C LYS A 230 -4.33 -5.68 -13.31
N ASN A 231 -3.50 -6.64 -12.91
CA ASN A 231 -3.93 -7.85 -12.22
C ASN A 231 -4.30 -7.58 -10.75
N GLY A 232 -3.79 -6.52 -10.12
CA GLY A 232 -4.14 -6.11 -8.75
C GLY A 232 -5.53 -5.50 -8.60
N LYS A 233 -6.11 -4.93 -9.67
CA LYS A 233 -7.45 -4.31 -9.62
C LYS A 233 -8.56 -5.32 -9.30
N ILE A 234 -8.47 -6.53 -9.87
CA ILE A 234 -9.49 -7.57 -9.72
C ILE A 234 -9.59 -8.06 -8.26
N PRO A 235 -8.52 -8.52 -7.61
CA PRO A 235 -8.62 -9.00 -6.23
C PRO A 235 -8.97 -7.89 -5.23
N PHE A 236 -8.58 -6.64 -5.48
CA PHE A 236 -9.09 -5.50 -4.70
C PHE A 236 -10.62 -5.40 -4.79
N PHE A 237 -11.18 -5.44 -5.99
CA PHE A 237 -12.63 -5.42 -6.20
C PHE A 237 -13.32 -6.64 -5.57
N VAL A 238 -12.75 -7.84 -5.69
CA VAL A 238 -13.28 -9.06 -5.07
C VAL A 238 -13.28 -8.93 -3.54
N THR A 239 -12.23 -8.39 -2.95
CA THR A 239 -12.14 -8.18 -1.49
C THR A 239 -13.18 -7.17 -1.02
N PHE A 240 -13.36 -6.07 -1.76
CA PHE A 240 -14.41 -5.09 -1.49
C PHE A 240 -15.81 -5.71 -1.56
N LEU A 241 -16.10 -6.49 -2.60
CA LEU A 241 -17.38 -7.17 -2.75
C LEU A 241 -17.63 -8.18 -1.63
N ALA A 242 -16.61 -8.97 -1.25
CA ALA A 242 -16.69 -9.92 -0.15
C ALA A 242 -16.99 -9.24 1.19
N LEU A 243 -16.37 -8.08 1.45
CA LEU A 243 -16.65 -7.26 2.64
C LEU A 243 -18.10 -6.74 2.65
N LEU A 244 -18.59 -6.27 1.50
CA LEU A 244 -19.97 -5.79 1.37
C LEU A 244 -20.97 -6.91 1.65
N VAL A 245 -20.81 -8.07 0.99
CA VAL A 245 -21.65 -9.25 1.19
C VAL A 245 -21.59 -9.72 2.65
N SER A 246 -20.39 -9.76 3.25
CA SER A 246 -20.23 -10.11 4.66
C SER A 246 -20.98 -9.15 5.58
N THR A 247 -20.91 -7.84 5.33
CA THR A 247 -21.58 -6.83 6.14
C THR A 247 -23.10 -6.96 6.07
N VAL A 248 -23.64 -7.12 4.86
CA VAL A 248 -25.08 -7.34 4.64
C VAL A 248 -25.53 -8.64 5.32
N PHE A 249 -24.76 -9.72 5.18
CA PHE A 249 -25.06 -11.01 5.79
C PHE A 249 -25.05 -10.96 7.32
N ILE A 250 -24.06 -10.29 7.92
CA ILE A 250 -24.00 -10.07 9.38
C ILE A 250 -25.21 -9.23 9.84
N GLY A 251 -25.54 -8.15 9.11
CA GLY A 251 -26.70 -7.31 9.42
C GLY A 251 -28.02 -8.08 9.34
N TYR A 252 -28.16 -8.97 8.34
CA TYR A 252 -29.31 -9.86 8.22
C TYR A 252 -29.41 -10.84 9.39
N LEU A 253 -28.32 -11.54 9.73
CA LEU A 253 -28.30 -12.48 10.86
C LEU A 253 -28.63 -11.78 12.19
N PHE A 254 -28.07 -10.60 12.40
CA PHE A 254 -28.35 -9.79 13.58
C PHE A 254 -29.82 -9.38 13.64
N SER A 255 -30.37 -8.87 12.54
CA SER A 255 -31.78 -8.49 12.44
C SER A 255 -32.71 -9.69 12.66
N TYR A 256 -32.39 -10.84 12.06
CA TYR A 256 -33.17 -12.07 12.24
C TYR A 256 -33.14 -12.56 13.70
N GLY A 257 -31.96 -12.58 14.33
CA GLY A 257 -31.81 -12.92 15.74
C GLY A 257 -32.58 -11.98 16.66
N PHE A 258 -32.49 -10.67 16.41
CA PHE A 258 -33.20 -9.65 17.16
C PHE A 258 -34.72 -9.75 17.00
N LEU A 259 -35.21 -9.85 15.76
CA LEU A 259 -36.65 -9.99 15.46
C LEU A 259 -37.22 -11.26 16.10
N ARG A 260 -36.49 -12.38 16.06
CA ARG A 260 -36.90 -13.62 16.73
C ARG A 260 -36.98 -13.45 18.25
N THR A 261 -36.01 -12.75 18.86
CA THR A 261 -36.07 -12.42 20.28
C THR A 261 -37.28 -11.54 20.60
N LEU A 262 -37.55 -10.52 19.79
CA LEU A 262 -38.74 -9.67 19.97
C LEU A 262 -40.05 -10.45 19.83
N ASP A 263 -40.18 -11.33 18.84
CA ASP A 263 -41.37 -12.21 18.69
C ASP A 263 -41.53 -13.13 19.91
N ASN A 264 -40.44 -13.71 20.43
CA ASN A 264 -40.47 -14.52 21.65
C ASN A 264 -40.90 -13.71 22.89
N MET A 265 -40.45 -12.46 23.01
CA MET A 265 -40.88 -11.54 24.08
C MET A 265 -42.35 -11.16 23.93
N GLN A 266 -42.80 -10.87 22.72
CA GLN A 266 -44.21 -10.58 22.44
C GLN A 266 -45.10 -11.78 22.81
N ARG A 267 -44.71 -13.00 22.43
CA ARG A 267 -45.43 -14.23 22.78
C ARG A 267 -45.44 -14.52 24.27
N THR A 268 -44.37 -14.16 24.98
CA THR A 268 -44.31 -14.31 26.43
C THR A 268 -45.21 -13.27 27.12
N LEU A 269 -45.17 -12.02 26.67
CA LEU A 269 -46.06 -10.95 27.15
C LEU A 269 -47.54 -11.26 26.89
N SER A 270 -47.89 -11.83 25.73
CA SER A 270 -49.27 -12.20 25.45
C SER A 270 -49.78 -13.32 26.39
N LYS A 271 -48.90 -14.24 26.82
CA LYS A 271 -49.25 -15.26 27.83
C LYS A 271 -49.43 -14.68 29.23
N VAL A 272 -48.77 -13.57 29.57
CA VAL A 272 -49.01 -12.85 30.85
C VAL A 272 -50.46 -12.39 30.95
N LYS A 273 -51.08 -11.99 29.84
CA LYS A 273 -52.52 -11.65 29.82
C LYS A 273 -53.41 -12.83 30.23
N ASP A 274 -52.97 -14.07 29.99
CA ASP A 274 -53.66 -15.30 30.33
C ASP A 274 -53.20 -15.89 31.70
N SER A 275 -52.53 -15.08 32.54
CA SER A 275 -51.93 -15.52 33.82
C SER A 275 -50.91 -16.67 33.70
N ARG A 276 -50.31 -16.85 32.52
CA ARG A 276 -49.26 -17.86 32.27
C ARG A 276 -47.92 -17.17 32.11
N PHE A 277 -47.15 -17.13 33.19
CA PHE A 277 -45.83 -16.51 33.21
C PHE A 277 -44.78 -17.53 32.76
N SER A 278 -44.07 -17.23 31.67
CA SER A 278 -42.93 -18.01 31.19
C SER A 278 -41.70 -17.12 31.09
N TYR A 279 -40.53 -17.64 31.43
CA TYR A 279 -39.27 -16.93 31.27
C TYR A 279 -38.62 -17.29 29.94
N ILE A 280 -37.89 -16.35 29.35
CA ILE A 280 -37.06 -16.65 28.18
C ILE A 280 -35.71 -17.17 28.68
N LEU A 281 -35.36 -18.41 28.32
CA LEU A 281 -34.07 -18.99 28.67
C LEU A 281 -32.95 -18.30 27.88
N VAL A 282 -31.96 -17.78 28.59
CA VAL A 282 -30.83 -17.02 28.02
C VAL A 282 -29.99 -17.86 27.04
N LYS A 283 -30.03 -19.19 27.16
CA LYS A 283 -29.22 -20.12 26.37
C LYS A 283 -29.50 -20.07 24.85
N ASP A 284 -30.68 -19.60 24.44
CA ASP A 284 -31.10 -19.57 23.04
C ASP A 284 -30.88 -18.22 22.36
N VAL A 285 -30.19 -17.28 23.03
CA VAL A 285 -30.10 -15.90 22.55
C VAL A 285 -28.65 -15.44 22.42
N THR A 286 -28.42 -14.57 21.44
CA THR A 286 -27.11 -13.96 21.18
C THR A 286 -26.61 -13.19 22.42
N PRO A 287 -25.32 -13.26 22.75
CA PRO A 287 -24.76 -12.66 23.97
C PRO A 287 -25.10 -11.17 24.15
N GLU A 288 -25.21 -10.44 23.05
CA GLU A 288 -25.49 -9.00 23.02
C GLU A 288 -26.91 -8.67 23.52
N LEU A 289 -27.85 -9.61 23.45
CA LEU A 289 -29.22 -9.44 23.93
C LEU A 289 -29.42 -9.99 25.35
N GLY A 290 -28.37 -10.59 25.94
CA GLY A 290 -28.41 -11.16 27.29
C GLY A 290 -28.91 -10.17 28.35
N PRO A 291 -28.29 -8.96 28.47
CA PRO A 291 -28.72 -7.96 29.46
C PRO A 291 -30.18 -7.51 29.28
N PHE A 292 -30.66 -7.44 28.04
CA PHE A 292 -32.02 -7.05 27.73
C PHE A 292 -33.02 -8.12 28.14
N ILE A 293 -32.71 -9.39 27.90
CA ILE A 293 -33.53 -10.53 28.33
C ILE A 293 -33.54 -10.66 29.85
N GLU A 294 -32.42 -10.43 30.50
CA GLU A 294 -32.34 -10.44 31.95
C GLU A 294 -33.26 -9.38 32.56
N THR A 295 -33.17 -8.15 32.04
CA THR A 295 -34.07 -7.05 32.43
C THR A 295 -35.54 -7.42 32.20
N TYR A 296 -35.85 -8.01 31.05
CA TYR A 296 -37.21 -8.46 30.74
C TYR A 296 -37.71 -9.54 31.71
N ASN A 297 -36.90 -10.57 31.97
CA ASN A 297 -37.25 -11.66 32.88
C ASN A 297 -37.44 -11.14 34.32
N GLN A 298 -36.65 -10.16 34.76
CA GLN A 298 -36.85 -9.48 36.05
C GLN A 298 -38.21 -8.76 36.10
N VAL A 299 -38.58 -8.04 35.04
CA VAL A 299 -39.90 -7.38 34.95
C VAL A 299 -41.02 -8.40 35.01
N ILE A 300 -40.96 -9.47 34.21
CA ILE A 300 -41.97 -10.54 34.23
C ILE A 300 -42.08 -11.20 35.60
N GLY A 301 -40.95 -11.47 36.26
CA GLY A 301 -40.93 -12.00 37.63
C GLY A 301 -41.56 -11.05 38.64
N SER A 302 -41.32 -9.75 38.52
CA SER A 302 -41.94 -8.74 39.39
C SER A 302 -43.46 -8.66 39.18
N ILE A 303 -43.94 -8.80 37.94
CA ILE A 303 -45.38 -8.82 37.63
C ILE A 303 -46.01 -10.08 38.23
N ASN A 304 -45.40 -11.26 38.03
CA ASN A 304 -45.89 -12.51 38.60
C ASN A 304 -46.03 -12.42 40.13
N TYR A 305 -44.99 -11.94 40.80
CA TYR A 305 -45.00 -11.73 42.25
C TYR A 305 -46.13 -10.80 42.71
N ASN A 306 -46.38 -9.71 41.96
CA ASN A 306 -47.44 -8.76 42.28
C ASN A 306 -48.84 -9.35 42.04
N VAL A 307 -49.02 -10.18 41.01
CA VAL A 307 -50.27 -10.90 40.74
C VAL A 307 -50.55 -11.91 41.86
N ASP A 308 -49.58 -12.76 42.21
CA ASP A 308 -49.70 -13.73 43.31
C ASP A 308 -50.06 -13.03 44.63
N ARG A 309 -49.44 -11.87 44.88
CA ARG A 309 -49.74 -11.05 46.06
C ARG A 309 -51.15 -10.48 46.04
N ALA A 310 -51.64 -10.04 44.88
CA ALA A 310 -52.99 -9.52 44.73
C ALA A 310 -54.04 -10.63 44.93
N GLU A 311 -53.83 -11.81 44.33
CA GLU A 311 -54.69 -12.98 44.53
C GLU A 311 -54.77 -13.38 46.00
N GLY A 312 -53.62 -13.46 46.69
CA GLY A 312 -53.59 -13.74 48.13
C GLY A 312 -54.21 -12.64 49.01
N LEU A 313 -54.38 -11.41 48.50
CA LEU A 313 -55.15 -10.35 49.18
C LEU A 313 -56.65 -10.49 48.92
N VAL A 314 -57.05 -10.91 47.71
CA VAL A 314 -58.46 -11.21 47.35
C VAL A 314 -58.96 -12.38 48.19
N GLU A 315 -58.22 -13.49 48.27
CA GLU A 315 -58.60 -14.64 49.10
C GLU A 315 -58.78 -14.25 50.58
N ARG A 316 -57.87 -13.41 51.11
CA ARG A 316 -57.99 -12.85 52.46
C ARG A 316 -59.19 -11.91 52.61
N GLY A 317 -59.59 -11.22 51.56
CA GLY A 317 -60.81 -10.43 51.49
C GLY A 317 -62.06 -11.31 51.55
N ASP A 318 -62.10 -12.36 50.74
CA ASP A 318 -63.22 -13.31 50.67
C ASP A 318 -63.39 -14.09 51.98
N ALA A 319 -62.30 -14.53 52.60
CA ALA A 319 -62.33 -15.14 53.92
C ALA A 319 -62.92 -14.20 54.98
N LYS A 320 -62.62 -12.89 54.91
CA LYS A 320 -63.23 -11.89 55.79
C LYS A 320 -64.71 -11.66 55.49
N LEU A 321 -65.12 -11.68 54.22
CA LEU A 321 -66.53 -11.59 53.83
C LEU A 321 -67.32 -12.79 54.37
N GLN A 322 -66.77 -14.00 54.28
CA GLN A 322 -67.37 -15.20 54.87
C GLN A 322 -67.49 -15.11 56.40
N GLN A 323 -66.47 -14.55 57.08
CA GLN A 323 -66.57 -14.28 58.52
C GLN A 323 -67.67 -13.27 58.84
N ILE A 324 -67.83 -12.20 58.05
CA ILE A 324 -68.92 -11.23 58.21
C ILE A 324 -70.28 -11.90 57.99
N ASP A 325 -70.43 -12.74 56.96
CA ASP A 325 -71.67 -13.46 56.69
C ASP A 325 -72.02 -14.45 57.83
N THR A 326 -71.01 -15.08 58.41
CA THR A 326 -71.16 -15.92 59.61
C THR A 326 -71.60 -15.10 60.82
N ILE A 327 -71.06 -13.89 61.01
CA ILE A 327 -71.48 -12.96 62.06
C ILE A 327 -72.92 -12.50 61.82
N LEU A 328 -73.31 -12.17 60.59
CA LEU A 328 -74.68 -11.79 60.23
C LEU A 328 -75.67 -12.93 60.49
N LYS A 329 -75.32 -14.17 60.15
CA LYS A 329 -76.11 -15.36 60.50
C LYS A 329 -76.26 -15.54 62.00
N LYS A 330 -75.21 -15.28 62.80
CA LYS A 330 -75.31 -15.28 64.27
C LYS A 330 -76.22 -14.18 64.79
N ILE A 331 -76.14 -12.96 64.25
CA ILE A 331 -77.04 -11.85 64.62
C ILE A 331 -78.49 -12.19 64.29
N ASN A 332 -78.76 -12.74 63.10
CA ASN A 332 -80.11 -13.16 62.69
C ASN A 332 -80.66 -14.33 63.52
N ARG A 333 -79.82 -15.12 64.20
CA ARG A 333 -80.26 -16.13 65.18
C ARG A 333 -80.59 -15.53 66.55
N ILE A 334 -79.99 -14.39 66.90
CA ILE A 334 -80.22 -13.71 68.17
C ILE A 334 -81.44 -12.80 68.10
N LEU A 335 -81.75 -12.21 66.94
CA LEU A 335 -82.92 -11.33 66.74
C LEU A 335 -84.26 -11.97 67.19
N PRO A 336 -84.58 -13.23 66.85
CA PRO A 336 -85.81 -13.88 67.30
C PRO A 336 -85.84 -14.17 68.81
N ALA A 337 -84.68 -14.32 69.44
CA ALA A 337 -84.58 -14.46 70.89
C ALA A 337 -84.82 -13.11 71.59
N ALA A 338 -84.35 -12.00 71.01
CA ALA A 338 -84.65 -10.64 71.50
C ALA A 338 -86.13 -10.26 71.31
N GLU A 339 -86.79 -10.72 70.23
CA GLU A 339 -88.24 -10.56 70.06
C GLU A 339 -89.05 -11.40 71.05
N LYS A 340 -88.59 -12.59 71.43
CA LYS A 340 -89.23 -13.39 72.50
C LYS A 340 -89.13 -12.77 73.90
N PHE A 341 -88.14 -11.91 74.16
CA PHE A 341 -88.09 -11.12 75.40
C PHE A 341 -89.07 -9.94 75.43
N LYS A 342 -89.70 -9.58 74.30
CA LYS A 342 -90.64 -8.45 74.21
C LYS A 342 -92.05 -8.78 74.71
N HIS A 343 -92.39 -10.06 74.86
CA HIS A 343 -93.72 -10.50 75.33
C HIS A 343 -93.77 -10.97 76.78
N TYR A 344 -92.67 -10.81 77.54
CA TYR A 344 -92.66 -11.04 78.98
C TYR A 344 -92.15 -9.79 79.72
N ARG A 345 -93.07 -8.85 80.01
CA ARG A 345 -93.22 -8.26 81.36
C ARG A 345 -94.35 -7.25 81.42
N ILE A 346 -95.31 -7.61 82.26
CA ILE A 346 -96.32 -6.78 82.91
C ILE A 346 -95.60 -5.74 83.80
N ASN A 347 -95.86 -4.45 83.54
CA ASN A 347 -96.00 -3.31 84.47
C ASN A 347 -94.84 -3.01 85.49
N PRO A 348 -94.82 -1.82 86.13
CA PRO A 348 -94.12 -0.63 85.67
C PRO A 348 -92.94 -0.25 86.57
N TYR A 349 -91.73 -0.02 86.01
CA TYR A 349 -90.73 0.87 86.62
C TYR A 349 -89.91 1.58 85.54
N LYS A 350 -89.78 2.90 85.69
CA LYS A 350 -89.05 3.85 84.85
C LYS A 350 -87.64 3.37 84.50
N VAL A 351 -87.34 3.25 83.21
CA VAL A 351 -85.99 3.49 82.67
C VAL A 351 -86.13 4.22 81.34
N LYS A 352 -85.68 5.48 81.30
CA LYS A 352 -85.42 6.22 80.06
C LYS A 352 -84.31 5.49 79.29
N VAL A 353 -84.67 4.68 78.30
CA VAL A 353 -83.70 4.16 77.33
C VAL A 353 -83.59 5.17 76.19
N ASN A 354 -82.44 5.81 76.11
CA ASN A 354 -82.13 6.82 75.11
C ASN A 354 -81.82 6.14 73.76
N GLU A 355 -82.86 5.87 72.96
CA GLU A 355 -82.77 5.24 71.63
C GLU A 355 -81.85 6.01 70.65
N SER A 356 -81.57 7.29 70.92
CA SER A 356 -80.65 8.09 70.11
C SER A 356 -79.16 7.70 70.25
N GLY A 357 -78.79 6.97 71.31
CA GLY A 357 -77.40 6.57 71.56
C GLY A 357 -76.94 5.34 70.76
N ILE A 358 -77.83 4.37 70.55
CA ILE A 358 -77.49 3.12 69.85
C ILE A 358 -77.47 3.33 68.33
N LEU A 359 -78.46 4.04 67.79
CA LEU A 359 -78.49 4.42 66.38
C LEU A 359 -77.28 5.26 65.97
N ARG A 360 -76.86 6.25 66.79
CA ARG A 360 -75.64 7.02 66.51
C ARG A 360 -74.37 6.19 66.59
N LYS A 361 -74.29 5.16 67.44
CA LYS A 361 -73.09 4.32 67.58
C LYS A 361 -72.96 3.35 66.39
N VAL A 362 -74.07 2.81 65.90
CA VAL A 362 -74.10 2.01 64.67
C VAL A 362 -73.74 2.88 63.47
N GLU A 363 -74.31 4.07 63.33
CA GLU A 363 -74.00 4.98 62.22
C GLU A 363 -72.52 5.41 62.21
N ARG A 364 -71.93 5.63 63.39
CA ARG A 364 -70.51 6.01 63.53
C ARG A 364 -69.57 4.86 63.15
N VAL A 365 -69.91 3.62 63.49
CA VAL A 365 -69.14 2.43 63.06
C VAL A 365 -69.25 2.23 61.56
N THR A 366 -70.45 2.34 60.97
CA THR A 366 -70.66 2.15 59.52
C THR A 366 -69.92 3.20 58.69
N ARG A 367 -69.92 4.47 59.12
CA ARG A 367 -69.14 5.53 58.46
C ARG A 367 -67.63 5.31 58.58
N HIS A 368 -67.14 4.87 59.73
CA HIS A 368 -65.70 4.66 59.92
C HIS A 368 -65.17 3.49 59.08
N THR A 369 -65.96 2.42 58.92
CA THR A 369 -65.60 1.27 58.08
C THR A 369 -65.65 1.60 56.60
N LYS A 370 -66.66 2.37 56.13
CA LYS A 370 -66.71 2.87 54.74
C LYS A 370 -65.51 3.77 54.41
N LEU A 371 -65.08 4.64 55.33
CA LEU A 371 -63.92 5.51 55.13
C LEU A 371 -62.61 4.73 55.02
N LYS A 372 -62.41 3.70 55.87
CA LYS A 372 -61.20 2.85 55.85
C LYS A 372 -61.09 1.98 54.59
N ILE A 373 -62.22 1.55 54.03
CA ILE A 373 -62.25 0.78 52.77
C ILE A 373 -61.91 1.71 51.59
N ASN A 374 -62.47 2.92 51.55
CA ASN A 374 -62.19 3.88 50.46
C ASN A 374 -60.75 4.41 50.47
N THR A 375 -60.12 4.57 51.64
CA THR A 375 -58.70 4.97 51.71
C THR A 375 -57.74 3.86 51.29
N ARG A 376 -58.10 2.59 51.49
CA ARG A 376 -57.28 1.46 51.01
C ARG A 376 -57.42 1.22 49.51
N LEU A 377 -58.59 1.44 48.92
CA LEU A 377 -58.78 1.30 47.48
C LEU A 377 -58.09 2.40 46.67
N ARG A 378 -57.95 3.62 47.21
CA ARG A 378 -57.19 4.72 46.58
C ARG A 378 -55.66 4.60 46.69
N GLY A 379 -55.14 3.62 47.42
CA GLY A 379 -53.70 3.34 47.48
C GLY A 379 -53.27 2.14 46.63
N ILE A 380 -54.21 1.49 45.93
CA ILE A 380 -54.00 0.28 45.11
C ILE A 380 -54.27 0.56 43.61
N LEU A 381 -55.01 1.62 43.29
CA LEU A 381 -55.04 2.28 41.98
C LEU A 381 -54.07 3.46 42.00
#